data_AF-A0A2Z5EAD6-F1
#
_entry.id   AF-A0A2Z5EAD6-F1
#
_cell.length_a   1.000
_cell.length_b   1.000
_cell.length_c   1.000
_cell.angle_alpha   90.00
_cell.angle_beta   90.00
_cell.angle_gamma   90.00
#
_symmetry.space_group_name_H-M   'P 1'
#
loop_
_entity.id
_entity.type
_entity.pdbx_description
1 polymer ?
#
loop_
_entity_poly.entity_id
_entity_poly.type
_entity_poly.pdbx_seq_one_letter_code
_entity_poly.pdbx_strand_id
1 'polypeptide(L)' 'MLKLAKLPDRTPIKLSLTVTPDLARALGDYTAVYNHAYADSAETAELIPAMLEAFLANDRVFAKARKEAEASP' A
#
# COMPACT_ATOMS: atom_id res chain seq x y z
N MET A 1 27.67 -11.89 -20.20
CA MET A 1 26.60 -10.89 -20.02
C MET A 1 25.60 -11.46 -19.02
N LEU A 2 25.31 -10.75 -17.92
CA LEU A 2 24.31 -11.20 -16.94
C LEU A 2 22.91 -11.07 -17.56
N LYS A 3 22.11 -12.14 -17.47
CA LYS A 3 20.71 -12.17 -17.91
C LYS A 3 19.76 -11.46 -16.94
N LEU A 4 20.23 -11.18 -15.72
CA LEU A 4 19.45 -10.54 -14.67
C LEU A 4 19.72 -9.04 -14.71
N ALA A 5 18.69 -8.27 -15.01
CA ALA A 5 18.70 -6.83 -14.85
C ALA A 5 18.90 -6.44 -13.38
N LYS A 6 19.40 -5.23 -13.14
CA LYS A 6 19.54 -4.69 -11.78
C LYS A 6 18.19 -4.78 -11.06
N LEU A 7 18.18 -5.35 -9.86
CA LEU A 7 16.98 -5.39 -9.04
C LEU A 7 16.50 -3.95 -8.74
N PRO A 8 15.18 -3.72 -8.68
CA PRO A 8 14.66 -2.42 -8.30
C PRO A 8 15.16 -2.04 -6.91
N ASP A 9 15.22 -0.73 -6.63
CA ASP A 9 15.46 -0.26 -5.28
C ASP A 9 14.34 -0.76 -4.37
N ARG A 10 14.71 -1.40 -3.26
CA ARG A 10 13.80 -1.97 -2.27
C ARG A 10 13.99 -1.33 -0.90
N THR A 11 14.72 -0.22 -0.84
CA THR A 11 14.95 0.50 0.41
C THR A 11 13.60 0.98 0.95
N PRO A 12 13.15 0.49 2.12
CA PRO A 12 11.87 0.93 2.68
C PRO A 12 11.96 2.40 3.10
N ILE A 13 10.96 3.18 2.72
CA ILE A 13 10.86 4.59 3.11
C ILE A 13 9.83 4.68 4.25
N LYS A 14 10.24 5.24 5.39
CA LYS A 14 9.32 5.50 6.50
C LYS A 14 8.43 6.69 6.16
N LEU A 15 7.12 6.47 6.17
CA LEU A 15 6.12 7.51 5.99
C LEU A 15 5.35 7.73 7.30
N SER A 16 5.35 8.95 7.81
CA SER A 16 4.51 9.35 8.96
C SER A 16 3.22 9.98 8.44
N LEU A 17 2.09 9.55 8.97
CA LEU A 17 0.75 10.00 8.55
C LEU A 17 -0.10 10.41 9.75
N THR A 18 -0.88 11.48 9.57
CA THR A 18 -1.94 11.89 10.50
C THR A 18 -3.28 11.59 9.85
N VAL A 19 -4.16 10.89 10.55
CA VAL A 19 -5.48 10.50 10.07
C VAL A 19 -6.57 11.09 10.96
N THR A 20 -7.77 11.20 10.40
CA THR A 20 -8.94 11.58 11.19
C THR A 20 -9.29 10.48 12.20
N PRO A 21 -9.96 10.82 13.33
CA PRO A 21 -10.40 9.82 14.30
C PRO A 21 -11.26 8.70 13.70
N ASP A 22 -12.13 9.05 12.74
CA ASP A 22 -13.01 8.08 12.07
C ASP A 22 -12.21 7.08 11.23
N LEU A 23 -11.20 7.54 10.51
CA LEU A 23 -10.34 6.66 9.73
C LEU A 23 -9.50 5.77 10.65
N ALA A 24 -8.99 6.29 11.76
CA ALA A 24 -8.26 5.48 12.75
C ALA A 24 -9.13 4.34 13.30
N ARG A 25 -10.41 4.62 13.60
CA ARG A 25 -11.35 3.61 14.09
C ARG A 25 -11.64 2.55 13.02
N ALA A 26 -11.94 2.97 11.79
CA ALA A 26 -12.22 2.06 10.69
C ALA A 26 -11.02 1.14 10.37
N LEU A 27 -9.79 1.67 10.44
CA LEU A 27 -8.58 0.87 10.29
C LEU A 27 -8.43 -0.17 11.41
N GLY A 28 -8.70 0.21 12.66
CA GLY A 28 -8.70 -0.73 13.79
C GLY A 28 -9.74 -1.85 13.64
N ASP A 29 -10.97 -1.50 13.23
CA ASP A 29 -12.03 -2.46 12.97
C ASP A 29 -11.64 -3.44 11.83
N TYR A 30 -11.04 -2.92 10.75
CA TYR A 30 -10.54 -3.75 9.65
C TYR A 30 -9.47 -4.74 10.11
N THR A 31 -8.51 -4.30 10.92
CA THR A 31 -7.46 -5.16 11.48
C THR A 31 -8.04 -6.27 12.33
N ALA A 32 -9.05 -5.97 13.17
CA ALA A 32 -9.73 -6.99 13.98
C ALA A 32 -10.43 -8.04 13.12
N VAL A 33 -11.13 -7.61 12.06
CA VAL A 33 -11.79 -8.52 11.10
C VAL A 33 -10.76 -9.37 10.34
N TYR A 34 -9.66 -8.78 9.89
CA TYR A 34 -8.58 -9.49 9.20
C TYR A 34 -7.99 -10.60 10.11
N ASN A 35 -7.60 -10.24 11.33
CA ASN A 35 -7.02 -11.18 12.28
C ASN A 35 -7.98 -12.32 12.63
N HIS A 36 -9.27 -12.00 12.79
CA HIS A 36 -10.29 -13.03 12.99
C HIS A 36 -10.44 -13.95 11.77
N ALA A 37 -10.48 -13.40 10.55
CA ALA A 37 -10.67 -14.18 9.33
C ALA A 37 -9.50 -15.12 9.03
N TYR A 38 -8.27 -14.72 9.37
CA TYR A 38 -7.05 -15.47 9.07
C TYR A 38 -6.39 -16.12 10.28
N ALA A 39 -7.00 -16.05 11.46
CA ALA A 39 -6.42 -16.49 12.74
C ALA A 39 -5.00 -15.93 12.96
N ASP A 40 -4.84 -14.64 12.66
CA ASP A 40 -3.56 -13.91 12.65
C ASP A 40 -3.52 -12.86 13.78
N SER A 41 -2.37 -12.20 13.96
CA SER A 41 -2.15 -11.13 14.94
C SER A 41 -1.44 -9.93 14.32
N ALA A 42 -1.85 -9.55 13.11
CA ALA A 42 -1.29 -8.41 12.40
C ALA A 42 -1.64 -7.09 13.08
N GLU A 43 -0.72 -6.14 13.03
CA GLU A 43 -0.94 -4.76 13.46
C GLU A 43 -1.48 -3.90 12.32
N THR A 44 -2.23 -2.86 12.66
CA THR A 44 -2.79 -1.92 11.65
C THR A 44 -1.68 -1.34 10.76
N ALA A 45 -0.51 -1.04 11.33
CA ALA A 45 0.64 -0.50 10.61
C ALA A 45 1.23 -1.48 9.58
N GLU A 46 1.04 -2.79 9.77
CA GLU A 46 1.51 -3.83 8.85
C GLU A 46 0.53 -4.00 7.68
N LEU A 47 -0.76 -3.76 7.91
CA LEU A 47 -1.79 -3.86 6.87
C LEU A 47 -1.85 -2.63 5.97
N ILE A 48 -1.57 -1.42 6.50
CA ILE A 48 -1.65 -0.16 5.75
C ILE A 48 -0.88 -0.21 4.42
N PRO A 49 0.40 -0.65 4.34
CA PRO A 49 1.12 -0.73 3.07
C PRO A 49 0.40 -1.60 2.04
N ALA A 50 -0.05 -2.80 2.43
CA ALA A 50 -0.76 -3.71 1.54
C ALA A 50 -2.12 -3.14 1.08
N MET A 51 -2.84 -2.46 1.98
CA MET A 51 -4.09 -1.77 1.64
C MET A 51 -3.87 -0.65 0.62
N LEU A 52 -2.81 0.15 0.78
CA LEU A 52 -2.46 1.24 -0.14
C LEU A 52 -1.99 0.70 -1.50
N GLU A 53 -1.19 -0.36 -1.52
CA GLU A 53 -0.79 -1.03 -2.77
C GLU A 53 -2.02 -1.56 -3.52
N ALA A 54 -2.92 -2.25 -2.82
CA ALA A 54 -4.16 -2.75 -3.42
C ALA A 54 -5.05 -1.61 -3.93
N PHE A 55 -5.16 -0.51 -3.17
CA PHE A 55 -5.92 0.66 -3.60
C PHE A 55 -5.36 1.26 -4.90
N LEU A 56 -4.05 1.55 -4.94
CA LEU A 56 -3.39 2.14 -6.11
C LEU A 56 -3.42 1.21 -7.32
N ALA A 57 -3.29 -0.10 -7.12
CA ALA A 57 -3.35 -1.09 -8.21
C ALA A 57 -4.75 -1.19 -8.84
N ASN A 58 -5.81 -0.94 -8.07
CA ASN A 58 -7.18 -1.02 -8.55
C ASN A 58 -7.74 0.30 -9.12
N ASP A 59 -7.07 1.43 -8.88
CA ASP A 59 -7.45 2.71 -9.47
C ASP A 59 -6.95 2.84 -10.93
N ARG A 60 -7.83 2.48 -11.87
CA ARG A 60 -7.54 2.56 -13.31
C ARG A 60 -7.34 3.98 -13.82
N VAL A 61 -8.01 4.97 -13.20
CA VAL A 61 -7.90 6.37 -13.60
C VAL A 61 -6.52 6.87 -13.20
N PHE A 62 -6.09 6.58 -11.98
CA PHE A 62 -4.74 6.84 -11.51
C PHE A 62 -3.69 6.14 -12.37
N ALA A 63 -3.88 4.86 -12.69
CA ALA A 63 -2.94 4.10 -13.51
C ALA A 63 -2.74 4.71 -14.91
N LYS A 64 -3.82 5.24 -15.52
CA LYS A 64 -3.73 5.94 -16.80
C LYS A 64 -2.98 7.28 -16.65
N ALA A 65 -3.37 8.10 -15.67
CA ALA A 65 -2.73 9.40 -15.43
C ALA A 65 -1.24 9.27 -15.13
N ARG A 66 -0.84 8.24 -14.35
CA ARG A 66 0.57 7.96 -14.05
C ARG A 66 1.39 7.65 -15.31
N LYS A 67 0.85 6.84 -16.23
CA LYS A 67 1.52 6.53 -17.51
C LYS A 67 1.68 7.78 -18.37
N GLU A 68 0.67 8.65 -18.41
CA GLU A 68 0.73 9.91 -19.14
C GLU A 68 1.78 10.86 -18.54
N ALA A 69 1.88 10.93 -17.21
CA ALA A 69 2.91 11.71 -16.51
C ALA A 69 4.33 11.17 -16.76
N GLU A 70 4.52 9.85 -16.77
CA GLU A 70 5.82 9.22 -17.06
C GLU A 70 6.25 9.38 -18.54
N ALA A 71 5.30 9.55 -19.46
CA ALA A 71 5.55 9.76 -20.89
C ALA A 71 5.78 11.23 -21.27
N SER A 72 5.50 12.17 -20.36
CA SER A 72 5.74 13.60 -20.57
C SER A 72 7.16 13.96 -20.11
N PRO A 73 8.03 14.47 -21.00
CA PRO A 73 9.41 14.84 -20.67
C PRO A 73 9.51 16.05 -19.73
#